data_AF-A0AA35ISE1-F1
#
_entry.id   AF-A0AA35ISE1-F1
#
_cell.length_a   1.000
_cell.length_b   1.000
_cell.length_c   1.000
_cell.angle_alpha   90.00
_cell.angle_beta   90.00
_cell.angle_gamma   90.00
#
_symmetry.space_group_name_H-M   'P 1'
#
loop_
_entity.id
_entity.type
_entity.pdbx_description
1 polymer ?
#
loop_
_entity_poly.entity_id
_entity_poly.type
_entity_poly.pdbx_seq_one_letter_code
_entity_poly.pdbx_strand_id
1 'polypeptide(L)'
;MKISLKEPEEEIINQKRPDEYYFANYSAEQRLQFLKSSVDSDTIIEESTKILADDLRVRDKWPYCQGKIIDLQKHNAEIELQQQKDLKIKKRRPGQKQRAAKKLALERTKERDAKAREIKKMLKKKFHKRGGKKNKKKVLNPLANAGSTPKFRTE
;
A
#
# COMPACT_ATOMS: atom_id res chain seq x y z
N MET A 1 -75.10 8.60 3.99
CA MET A 1 -73.65 8.82 3.92
C MET A 1 -72.95 7.60 4.50
N LYS A 2 -72.10 6.93 3.72
CA LYS A 2 -71.38 5.72 4.14
C LYS A 2 -69.98 6.15 4.58
N ILE A 3 -69.68 6.05 5.87
CA ILE A 3 -68.40 6.45 6.46
C ILE A 3 -67.55 5.18 6.57
N SER A 4 -66.43 5.10 5.84
CA SER A 4 -65.47 3.99 5.96
C SER A 4 -64.36 4.35 6.93
N LEU A 5 -64.17 3.52 7.96
CA LEU A 5 -63.03 3.57 8.88
C LEU A 5 -61.80 2.95 8.20
N LYS A 6 -61.13 3.69 7.31
CA LYS A 6 -59.83 3.28 6.80
C LYS A 6 -58.76 4.12 7.49
N GLU A 7 -57.76 3.46 8.07
CA GLU A 7 -56.62 4.14 8.69
C GLU A 7 -55.89 4.98 7.63
N PRO A 8 -55.42 6.20 7.98
CA PRO A 8 -54.65 7.01 7.05
C PRO A 8 -53.36 6.27 6.69
N GLU A 9 -53.14 6.06 5.39
CA GLU A 9 -51.92 5.41 4.89
C GLU A 9 -50.71 6.29 5.25
N GLU A 10 -49.67 5.69 5.84
CA GLU A 10 -48.46 6.41 6.22
C GLU A 10 -47.77 6.99 4.97
N GLU A 11 -47.56 8.31 4.96
CA GLU A 11 -46.81 8.98 3.90
C GLU A 11 -45.33 8.60 3.98
N ILE A 12 -44.87 7.75 3.05
CA ILE A 12 -43.45 7.37 2.96
C ILE A 12 -42.66 8.53 2.34
N ILE A 13 -42.04 9.37 3.19
CA ILE A 13 -41.18 10.47 2.75
C ILE A 13 -39.78 9.91 2.39
N ASN A 14 -39.53 9.74 1.10
CA ASN A 14 -38.22 9.34 0.59
C ASN A 14 -37.25 10.53 0.57
N GLN A 15 -36.47 10.71 1.64
CA GLN A 15 -35.44 11.74 1.73
C GLN A 15 -34.18 11.35 0.95
N LYS A 16 -34.19 11.56 -0.38
CA LYS A 16 -32.97 11.45 -1.20
C LYS A 16 -32.28 12.81 -1.28
N ARG A 17 -30.95 12.80 -1.19
CA ARG A 17 -30.13 13.99 -1.43
C ARG A 17 -30.15 14.34 -2.92
N PRO A 18 -30.12 15.63 -3.28
CA PRO A 18 -30.04 16.05 -4.68
C PRO A 18 -28.68 15.67 -5.27
N ASP A 19 -28.64 15.41 -6.58
CA ASP A 19 -27.42 15.01 -7.30
C ASP A 19 -26.32 16.08 -7.24
N GLU A 20 -26.71 17.35 -7.11
CA GLU A 20 -25.82 18.50 -6.90
C GLU A 20 -24.94 18.37 -5.64
N TYR A 21 -25.38 17.56 -4.66
CA TYR A 21 -24.56 17.25 -3.49
C TYR A 21 -23.32 16.41 -3.85
N TYR A 22 -23.39 15.61 -4.90
CA TYR A 22 -22.33 14.68 -5.32
C TYR A 22 -21.57 15.16 -6.55
N PHE A 23 -22.23 15.89 -7.45
CA PHE A 23 -21.69 16.24 -8.75
C PHE A 23 -21.84 17.73 -9.05
N ALA A 24 -20.78 18.33 -9.61
CA ALA A 24 -20.83 19.67 -10.14
C ALA A 24 -21.53 19.68 -11.50
N ASN A 25 -22.63 20.40 -11.61
CA ASN A 25 -23.35 20.59 -12.87
C ASN A 25 -22.81 21.84 -13.59
N TYR A 26 -22.19 21.64 -14.75
CA TYR A 26 -21.67 22.73 -15.57
C TYR A 26 -22.62 23.05 -16.72
N SER A 27 -22.82 24.35 -16.98
CA SER A 27 -23.59 24.82 -18.13
C SER A 27 -22.87 24.49 -19.46
N ALA A 28 -23.60 24.53 -20.58
CA ALA A 28 -23.01 24.28 -21.89
C ALA A 28 -21.88 25.28 -22.21
N GLU A 29 -22.03 26.54 -21.81
CA GLU A 29 -21.01 27.58 -21.99
C GLU A 29 -19.73 27.29 -21.20
N GLN A 30 -19.87 26.84 -19.95
CA GLN A 30 -18.72 26.47 -19.11
C GLN A 30 -17.97 25.27 -19.70
N ARG A 31 -18.69 24.28 -20.23
CA ARG A 31 -18.07 23.13 -20.91
C ARG A 31 -17.29 23.57 -22.16
N LEU A 32 -17.82 24.53 -22.92
CA LEU A 32 -17.10 25.10 -24.07
C LEU A 32 -15.86 25.88 -23.64
N GLN A 33 -15.91 26.60 -22.51
CA GLN A 33 -14.72 27.27 -21.95
C GLN A 33 -13.66 26.25 -21.54
N PHE A 34 -14.04 25.15 -20.89
CA PHE A 34 -13.11 24.08 -20.53
C PHE A 34 -12.48 23.41 -21.74
N LEU A 35 -13.25 23.20 -22.80
CA LEU A 35 -12.72 22.62 -24.04
C LEU A 35 -11.71 23.57 -24.70
N LYS A 36 -12.00 24.88 -24.71
CA LYS A 36 -11.08 25.91 -25.22
C LYS A 36 -9.79 26.02 -24.40
N SER A 37 -9.85 25.81 -23.09
CA SER A 37 -8.66 25.85 -22.21
C SER A 37 -7.96 24.49 -22.08
N SER A 38 -8.60 23.41 -22.50
CA SER A 38 -8.00 22.08 -22.47
C SER A 38 -6.87 21.98 -23.49
N VAL A 39 -5.82 21.27 -23.10
CA VAL A 39 -4.69 20.96 -23.97
C VAL A 39 -4.97 19.59 -24.58
N ASP A 40 -4.93 19.52 -25.91
CA ASP A 40 -5.14 18.25 -26.63
C ASP A 40 -3.85 17.44 -26.70
N SER A 41 -4.00 16.14 -26.81
CA SER A 41 -2.89 15.20 -27.00
C SER A 41 -2.03 15.58 -28.21
N ASP A 42 -2.65 15.97 -29.32
CA ASP A 42 -1.94 16.40 -30.53
C ASP A 42 -1.14 17.68 -30.28
N THR A 43 -1.69 18.65 -29.55
CA THR A 43 -0.97 19.88 -29.19
C THR A 43 0.26 19.61 -28.31
N ILE A 44 0.17 18.65 -27.40
CA ILE A 44 1.32 18.23 -26.56
C ILE A 44 2.41 17.62 -27.42
N ILE A 45 2.03 16.76 -28.37
CA ILE A 45 2.98 16.11 -29.28
C ILE A 45 3.66 17.17 -30.15
N GLU A 46 2.90 18.08 -30.77
CA GLU A 46 3.46 19.16 -31.58
C GLU A 46 4.40 20.06 -30.79
N GLU A 47 4.01 20.53 -29.60
CA GLU A 47 4.87 21.33 -28.74
C GLU A 47 6.14 20.58 -28.33
N SER A 48 6.02 19.29 -27.99
CA SER A 48 7.19 18.47 -27.66
C SER A 48 8.18 18.34 -28.82
N THR A 49 7.68 18.25 -30.06
CA THR A 49 8.54 18.20 -31.26
C THR A 49 9.18 19.55 -31.57
N LYS A 50 8.47 20.66 -31.33
CA LYS A 50 9.01 22.03 -31.47
C LYS A 50 10.10 22.31 -30.45
N ILE A 51 9.89 21.92 -29.19
CA ILE A 51 10.92 22.00 -28.14
C ILE A 51 12.16 21.22 -28.58
N LEU A 52 12.00 20.04 -29.18
CA LEU A 52 13.12 19.23 -29.67
C LEU A 52 13.86 19.90 -30.86
N ALA A 53 13.15 20.64 -31.71
CA ALA A 53 13.72 21.40 -32.83
C ALA A 53 14.39 22.72 -32.39
N ASP A 54 13.87 23.39 -31.36
CA ASP A 54 14.51 24.57 -30.77
C ASP A 54 15.68 24.17 -29.86
N ASP A 55 15.61 23.00 -29.20
CA ASP A 55 16.75 22.37 -28.53
C ASP A 55 17.89 22.10 -29.51
N LEU A 56 17.61 21.82 -30.78
CA LEU A 56 18.61 21.72 -31.85
C LEU A 56 19.31 23.05 -32.17
N ARG A 57 18.69 24.20 -31.90
CA ARG A 57 19.30 25.54 -32.02
C ARG A 57 20.03 25.94 -30.74
N VAL A 58 19.49 25.58 -29.58
CA VAL A 58 20.15 25.72 -28.27
C VAL A 58 21.35 24.76 -28.16
N ARG A 59 21.35 23.67 -28.96
CA ARG A 59 22.43 22.69 -29.11
C ARG A 59 23.77 23.31 -29.53
N ASP A 60 23.76 24.43 -30.23
CA ASP A 60 25.00 25.10 -30.62
C ASP A 60 25.49 26.10 -29.57
N LYS A 61 24.62 26.50 -28.65
CA LYS A 61 24.84 27.67 -27.77
C LYS A 61 25.21 27.29 -26.33
N TRP A 62 24.73 26.14 -25.82
CA TRP A 62 24.98 25.70 -24.43
C TRP A 62 25.26 24.19 -24.33
N PRO A 63 26.46 23.69 -24.73
CA PRO A 63 26.79 22.26 -24.85
C PRO A 63 26.58 21.40 -23.60
N TYR A 64 26.62 22.01 -22.41
CA TYR A 64 26.52 21.31 -21.13
C TYR A 64 25.09 21.17 -20.59
N CYS A 65 24.12 21.85 -21.19
CA CYS A 65 22.70 21.85 -20.76
C CYS A 65 21.78 21.09 -21.73
N GLN A 66 22.31 20.17 -22.55
CA GLN A 66 21.59 19.67 -23.72
C GLN A 66 20.98 18.30 -23.51
N GLY A 67 19.65 18.24 -23.59
CA GLY A 67 18.88 17.01 -23.59
C GLY A 67 18.82 16.32 -22.23
N LYS A 68 18.16 15.15 -22.20
CA LYS A 68 18.12 14.29 -21.00
C LYS A 68 19.56 14.07 -20.54
N ILE A 69 19.89 14.62 -19.37
CA ILE A 69 21.21 14.57 -18.71
C ILE A 69 21.72 13.12 -18.60
N ILE A 70 20.81 12.15 -18.72
CA ILE A 70 21.05 10.72 -18.67
C ILE A 70 20.38 10.06 -19.87
N ASP A 71 21.15 9.28 -20.62
CA ASP A 71 20.61 8.30 -21.56
C ASP A 71 19.89 7.20 -20.75
N LEU A 72 18.55 7.25 -20.77
CA LEU A 72 17.71 6.34 -20.02
C LEU A 72 17.88 4.88 -20.47
N GLN A 73 18.16 4.64 -21.76
CA GLN A 73 18.32 3.27 -22.25
C GLN A 73 19.61 2.67 -21.70
N LYS A 74 20.72 3.42 -21.77
CA LYS A 74 21.99 3.01 -21.19
C LYS A 74 21.89 2.82 -19.68
N HIS A 75 21.25 3.76 -18.98
CA HIS A 75 21.06 3.69 -17.53
C HIS A 75 20.23 2.47 -17.10
N ASN A 76 19.13 2.20 -17.81
CA ASN A 76 18.28 1.03 -17.52
C ASN A 76 19.02 -0.28 -17.79
N ALA A 77 19.81 -0.36 -18.88
CA ALA A 77 20.63 -1.53 -19.18
C ALA A 77 21.67 -1.81 -18.09
N GLU A 78 22.31 -0.76 -17.54
CA GLU A 78 23.23 -0.90 -16.40
C GLU A 78 22.53 -1.43 -15.14
N ILE A 79 21.33 -0.91 -14.84
CA ILE A 79 20.51 -1.37 -13.72
C ILE A 79 20.13 -2.85 -13.89
N GLU A 80 19.63 -3.25 -15.07
CA GLU A 80 19.25 -4.63 -15.33
C GLU A 80 20.43 -5.59 -15.17
N LEU A 81 21.61 -5.20 -15.66
CA LEU A 81 22.82 -5.98 -15.53
C LEU A 81 23.24 -6.14 -14.06
N GLN A 82 23.15 -5.08 -13.26
CA GLN A 82 23.40 -5.13 -11.81
C GLN A 82 22.40 -6.06 -11.11
N GLN A 83 21.11 -5.93 -11.40
CA GLN A 83 20.07 -6.80 -10.84
C GLN A 83 20.31 -8.27 -11.16
N GLN A 84 20.70 -8.59 -12.41
CA GLN A 84 21.04 -9.94 -12.80
C GLN A 84 22.28 -10.48 -12.06
N LYS A 85 23.32 -9.66 -11.86
CA LYS A 85 24.49 -10.03 -11.06
C LYS A 85 24.11 -10.31 -9.61
N ASP A 86 23.28 -9.46 -9.01
CA ASP A 86 22.81 -9.63 -7.64
C ASP A 86 21.98 -10.90 -7.46
N LEU A 87 21.09 -11.19 -8.42
CA LEU A 87 20.33 -12.44 -8.42
C LEU A 87 21.24 -13.66 -8.51
N LYS A 88 22.29 -13.62 -9.36
CA LYS A 88 23.29 -14.69 -9.45
C LYS A 88 24.06 -14.86 -8.13
N ILE A 89 24.47 -13.76 -7.50
CA ILE A 89 25.18 -13.78 -6.20
C ILE A 89 24.27 -14.33 -5.10
N LYS A 90 23.00 -13.92 -5.05
CA LYS A 90 22.00 -14.42 -4.08
C LYS A 90 21.72 -15.92 -4.24
N LYS A 91 21.63 -16.41 -5.48
CA LYS A 91 21.46 -17.84 -5.78
C LYS A 91 22.72 -18.66 -5.46
N ARG A 92 23.90 -18.04 -5.50
CA ARG A 92 25.16 -18.71 -5.20
C ARG A 92 25.24 -19.06 -3.71
N ARG A 93 25.67 -20.29 -3.43
CA ARG A 93 25.92 -20.74 -2.05
C ARG A 93 26.99 -19.87 -1.40
N PRO A 94 26.76 -19.32 -0.20
CA PRO A 94 27.78 -18.57 0.53
C PRO A 94 28.99 -19.45 0.87
N GLY A 95 30.17 -18.82 0.96
CA GLY A 95 31.42 -19.51 1.29
C GLY A 95 31.34 -20.25 2.63
N GLN A 96 32.17 -21.28 2.82
CA GLN A 96 32.15 -22.12 4.02
C GLN A 96 32.33 -21.30 5.31
N LYS A 97 33.29 -20.36 5.34
CA LYS A 97 33.52 -19.46 6.49
C LYS A 97 32.30 -18.60 6.80
N GLN A 98 31.65 -18.03 5.78
CA GLN A 98 30.43 -17.23 5.96
C GLN A 98 29.27 -18.07 6.48
N ARG A 99 29.13 -19.32 6.01
CA ARG A 99 28.11 -20.24 6.51
C ARG A 99 28.34 -20.61 7.98
N ALA A 100 29.58 -20.91 8.35
CA ALA A 100 29.93 -21.19 9.74
C ALA A 100 29.64 -19.98 10.64
N ALA A 101 30.02 -18.77 10.22
CA ALA A 101 29.74 -17.54 10.96
C ALA A 101 28.23 -17.28 11.13
N LYS A 102 27.42 -17.48 10.08
CA LYS A 102 25.95 -17.35 10.14
C LYS A 102 25.33 -18.35 11.12
N LYS A 103 25.79 -19.61 11.09
CA LYS A 103 25.33 -20.65 12.03
C LYS A 103 25.62 -20.24 13.48
N LEU A 104 26.85 -19.81 13.74
CA LEU A 104 27.28 -19.38 15.07
C LEU A 104 26.50 -18.14 15.55
N ALA A 105 26.27 -17.15 14.69
CA ALA A 105 25.45 -15.99 15.02
C ALA A 105 24.00 -16.38 15.39
N LEU A 106 23.42 -17.35 14.67
CA LEU A 106 22.10 -17.89 14.98
C LEU A 106 22.06 -18.63 16.33
N GLU A 107 23.11 -19.38 16.67
CA GLU A 107 23.23 -20.03 17.98
C GLU A 107 23.30 -18.98 19.11
N ARG A 108 24.15 -17.96 18.98
CA ARG A 108 24.27 -16.87 19.95
C ARG A 108 22.99 -16.05 20.12
N THR A 109 22.21 -15.84 19.06
CA THR A 109 20.91 -15.13 19.18
C THR A 109 19.90 -15.97 19.95
N LYS A 110 19.79 -17.27 19.63
CA LYS A 110 18.93 -18.21 20.37
C LYS A 110 19.31 -18.29 21.85
N GLU A 111 20.59 -18.34 22.18
CA GLU A 111 21.07 -18.33 23.56
C GLU A 111 20.69 -17.05 24.30
N ARG A 112 20.85 -15.88 23.67
CA ARG A 112 20.44 -14.59 24.26
C ARG A 112 18.95 -14.54 24.50
N ASP A 113 18.14 -15.00 23.54
CA ASP A 113 16.69 -15.03 23.68
C ASP A 113 16.24 -16.00 24.78
N ALA A 114 16.88 -17.17 24.91
CA ALA A 114 16.61 -18.12 25.98
C ALA A 114 16.92 -17.51 27.35
N LYS A 115 18.09 -16.90 27.51
CA LYS A 115 18.48 -16.19 28.74
C LYS A 115 17.51 -15.07 29.08
N ALA A 116 17.11 -14.25 28.11
CA ALA A 116 16.14 -13.19 28.31
C ALA A 116 14.77 -13.72 28.77
N ARG A 117 14.30 -14.85 28.19
CA ARG A 117 13.06 -15.51 28.60
C ARG A 117 13.16 -16.04 30.03
N GLU A 118 14.28 -16.64 30.41
CA GLU A 118 14.51 -17.13 31.77
C GLU A 118 14.55 -16.01 32.80
N ILE A 119 15.29 -14.93 32.50
CA ILE A 119 15.32 -13.73 33.35
C ILE A 119 13.91 -13.18 33.51
N LYS A 120 13.14 -13.04 32.43
CA LYS A 120 11.74 -12.58 32.48
C LYS A 120 10.87 -13.51 33.34
N LYS A 121 11.03 -14.83 33.24
CA LYS A 121 10.32 -15.80 34.11
C LYS A 121 10.72 -15.62 35.58
N MET A 122 12.00 -15.44 35.88
CA MET A 122 12.48 -15.27 37.25
C MET A 122 12.05 -13.94 37.87
N LEU A 123 12.11 -12.84 37.10
CA LEU A 123 11.55 -11.55 37.50
C LEU A 123 10.04 -11.67 37.74
N LYS A 124 9.31 -12.35 36.85
CA LYS A 124 7.89 -12.63 37.06
C LYS A 124 7.66 -13.37 38.38
N LYS A 125 8.42 -14.42 38.68
CA LYS A 125 8.32 -15.17 39.95
C LYS A 125 8.66 -14.31 41.18
N LYS A 126 9.72 -13.49 41.11
CA LYS A 126 10.18 -12.62 42.21
C LYS A 126 9.24 -11.44 42.48
N PHE A 127 8.70 -10.83 41.43
CA PHE A 127 7.88 -9.61 41.49
C PHE A 127 6.38 -9.85 41.31
N HIS A 128 5.93 -11.11 41.17
CA HIS A 128 4.53 -11.44 41.46
C HIS A 128 4.30 -11.24 42.95
N LYS A 129 3.88 -10.03 43.31
CA LYS A 129 3.17 -9.75 44.55
C LYS A 129 2.16 -10.90 44.74
N ARG A 130 2.18 -11.54 45.91
CA ARG A 130 1.08 -12.40 46.37
C ARG A 130 -0.23 -11.61 46.16
N GLY A 131 -0.90 -11.88 45.06
CA GLY A 131 -1.99 -11.07 44.54
C GLY A 131 -2.56 -11.88 43.42
N GLY A 132 -3.58 -12.68 43.77
CA GLY A 132 -4.03 -13.83 43.02
C GLY A 132 -4.10 -13.59 41.53
N LYS A 133 -3.79 -14.64 40.78
CA LYS A 133 -4.38 -14.84 39.46
C LYS A 133 -5.89 -14.79 39.67
N LYS A 134 -6.50 -13.59 39.65
CA LYS A 134 -7.93 -13.43 39.44
C LYS A 134 -8.11 -14.07 38.07
N ASN A 135 -8.50 -15.34 38.06
CA ASN A 135 -9.11 -15.97 36.92
C ASN A 135 -10.32 -15.10 36.62
N LYS A 136 -10.15 -14.02 35.83
CA LYS A 136 -11.26 -13.46 35.09
C LYS A 136 -11.74 -14.65 34.28
N LYS A 137 -12.85 -15.25 34.74
CA LYS A 137 -13.55 -16.28 33.98
C LYS A 137 -13.68 -15.68 32.59
N LYS A 138 -13.11 -16.35 31.58
CA LYS A 138 -13.37 -15.94 30.21
C LYS A 138 -14.88 -15.94 30.10
N VAL A 139 -15.49 -14.77 29.90
CA VAL A 139 -16.89 -14.70 29.54
C VAL A 139 -16.97 -15.58 28.29
N LEU A 140 -17.63 -16.73 28.42
CA LEU A 140 -17.93 -17.60 27.29
C LEU A 140 -18.81 -16.74 26.40
N ASN A 141 -18.21 -16.14 25.37
CA ASN A 141 -18.97 -15.54 24.30
C ASN A 141 -19.41 -16.72 23.42
N PRO A 142 -20.69 -17.14 23.47
CA PRO A 142 -21.17 -18.29 22.69
C PRO A 142 -21.04 -18.06 21.18
N LEU A 143 -20.80 -16.82 20.73
CA LEU A 143 -20.64 -16.47 19.33
C LEU A 143 -19.18 -16.37 18.88
N ALA A 144 -18.19 -16.58 19.77
CA ALA A 144 -16.77 -16.44 19.40
C ALA A 144 -16.32 -17.43 18.30
N ASN A 145 -17.04 -18.55 18.13
CA ASN A 145 -16.78 -19.56 17.11
C ASN A 145 -17.94 -19.73 16.11
N ALA A 146 -18.94 -18.84 16.09
CA ALA A 146 -20.14 -18.98 15.25
C ALA A 146 -19.90 -18.75 13.74
N GLY A 147 -18.65 -18.88 13.28
CA GLY A 147 -18.25 -18.75 11.88
C GLY A 147 -16.81 -19.22 11.62
N SER A 148 -16.15 -19.90 12.56
CA SER A 148 -14.83 -20.45 12.30
C SER A 148 -14.97 -21.73 11.46
N THR A 149 -14.58 -21.65 10.20
CA THR A 149 -14.48 -22.82 9.34
C THR A 149 -13.31 -23.69 9.80
N PRO A 150 -13.48 -25.02 9.91
CA PRO A 150 -12.40 -25.90 10.32
C PRO A 150 -11.26 -25.84 9.30
N LYS A 151 -10.03 -25.69 9.80
CA LYS A 151 -8.82 -25.55 8.97
C LYS A 151 -8.51 -26.83 8.17
N PHE A 152 -9.10 -27.96 8.54
CA PHE A 152 -9.00 -29.22 7.83
C PHE A 152 -10.41 -29.74 7.52
N ARG A 153 -10.60 -30.25 6.30
CA ARG A 153 -11.78 -31.05 5.97
C ARG A 153 -11.66 -32.37 6.75
N THR A 154 -12.54 -32.58 7.71
CA THR A 154 -12.83 -33.92 8.20
C THR A 154 -13.71 -34.58 7.16
N GLU A 155 -13.25 -35.70 6.60
CA GLU A 155 -14.07 -36.64 5.84
C GLU A 155 -15.14 -37.27 6.74
#